data_AF-A0A852X659-F1
#
_entry.id   AF-A0A852X659-F1
#
_cell.length_a   1.000
_cell.length_b   1.000
_cell.length_c   1.000
_cell.angle_alpha   90.00
_cell.angle_beta   90.00
_cell.angle_gamma   90.00
#
_symmetry.space_group_name_H-M   'P 1'
#
loop_
_entity.id
_entity.type
_entity.pdbx_description
1 polymer ?
#
loop_
_entity_poly.entity_id
_entity_poly.type
_entity_poly.pdbx_seq_one_letter_code
_entity_poly.pdbx_strand_id
1 'polypeptide(L)'
;MTQVHGQTQGDGAARSSGPSLFSEYTAGRAWDEMLDEGGTPRAPYKPIHHTLRSMDADSLKDRADALARTFLDQGVTFDHAGEERPFPLDAVPRVIDADSWQTVERGVAQRVRALEAFLDDIYSRSSGVPRAVEDGIIPWKLIATSSHYHQAVAGIRPTNGVRAHVSGIDLIRDEQGTFRVLEDNVRVPSGVSYVIANRRAMANVFPEAFATMRIRPVHDYPRILLEALRESAPEGHSDPTVVVLTPGVYNSAYFEHTLLARMMGVELVEGRDLVVRGGEVRMRTTHGEERVDVIYRRIDDDFLDPVHFRRDSMLGVPGLVSAVRAGRVTLANAIGNGVADDKLVYSYLPDLTRYYLEEDPVLPNVDTYRCNEPQALATVLDRLDEMVVKPVDGSGGKGLVIGPEASGAELDELRGKLERDPRDWIAQPVVQLSTVPTLIDGGLRPRHVDLRPFAVNDGNDVRVLPGGLTRVALPEGQLVVNSSQGGGSKDTWVLAGRYAKVPTGEETEVILLGGTASAPETEQAEAEVAASRERGESAELDGGVAMGGQDPAVPPPELPVDPTSSDTPSSDPVSGDPASSDGGRA
;
A
#
# COMPACT_ATOMS: atom_id res chain seq x y z
N MET A 1 12.16 -6.31 -81.84
CA MET A 1 13.35 -6.91 -81.17
C MET A 1 14.06 -5.74 -80.50
N THR A 2 14.12 -5.57 -79.18
CA THR A 2 14.18 -6.55 -78.08
C THR A 2 13.67 -5.85 -76.81
N GLN A 3 12.83 -6.54 -76.04
CA GLN A 3 12.30 -6.10 -74.74
C GLN A 3 13.40 -6.09 -73.68
N VAL A 4 13.43 -5.05 -72.86
CA VAL A 4 14.27 -4.94 -71.65
C VAL A 4 13.48 -5.55 -70.48
N HIS A 5 14.05 -6.58 -69.86
CA HIS A 5 13.57 -7.22 -68.63
C HIS A 5 13.76 -6.29 -67.43
N GLY A 6 12.67 -5.98 -66.72
CA GLY A 6 12.70 -5.49 -65.35
C GLY A 6 12.57 -6.68 -64.39
N GLN A 7 13.61 -6.94 -63.59
CA GLN A 7 13.55 -7.87 -62.47
C GLN A 7 12.84 -7.19 -61.29
N THR A 8 11.71 -7.76 -60.88
CA THR A 8 11.06 -7.52 -59.58
C THR A 8 11.91 -8.15 -58.47
N GLN A 9 12.44 -7.33 -57.56
CA GLN A 9 12.92 -7.78 -56.25
C GLN A 9 11.72 -8.14 -55.38
N GLY A 10 11.70 -9.38 -54.90
CA GLY A 10 10.68 -9.89 -54.00
C GLY A 10 10.94 -9.49 -52.54
N ASP A 11 9.89 -8.98 -51.90
CA ASP A 11 9.79 -8.84 -50.45
C ASP A 11 9.76 -10.23 -49.79
N GLY A 12 10.84 -10.58 -49.10
CA GLY A 12 10.92 -11.75 -48.24
C GLY A 12 10.75 -11.37 -46.77
N ALA A 13 9.55 -10.93 -46.37
CA ALA A 13 9.16 -10.90 -44.96
C ALA A 13 8.56 -12.25 -44.59
N ALA A 14 9.34 -13.08 -43.87
CA ALA A 14 8.85 -14.31 -43.27
C ALA A 14 7.70 -13.96 -42.30
N ARG A 15 6.47 -14.31 -42.68
CA ARG A 15 5.30 -14.22 -41.80
C ARG A 15 5.44 -15.30 -40.73
N SER A 16 5.53 -14.91 -39.46
CA SER A 16 5.36 -15.82 -38.33
C SER A 16 4.00 -16.50 -38.43
N SER A 17 3.97 -17.82 -38.41
CA SER A 17 2.78 -18.65 -38.62
C SER A 17 2.10 -19.05 -37.30
N GLY A 18 2.30 -18.28 -36.23
CA GLY A 18 1.61 -18.46 -34.95
C GLY A 18 0.30 -17.66 -34.89
N PRO A 19 -0.65 -18.03 -34.03
CA PRO A 19 -1.83 -17.21 -33.77
C PRO A 19 -1.40 -15.83 -33.23
N SER A 20 -2.05 -14.77 -33.72
CA SER A 20 -1.85 -13.40 -33.23
C SER A 20 -2.15 -13.34 -31.73
N LEU A 21 -1.32 -12.63 -30.95
CA LEU A 21 -1.54 -12.39 -29.51
C LEU A 21 -2.95 -11.85 -29.18
N PHE A 22 -3.56 -11.13 -30.14
CA PHE A 22 -4.89 -10.53 -30.02
C PHE A 22 -6.02 -11.35 -30.65
N SER A 23 -5.78 -12.60 -31.09
CA SER A 23 -6.79 -13.39 -31.84
C SER A 23 -8.12 -13.59 -31.11
N GLU A 24 -8.07 -13.64 -29.78
CA GLU A 24 -9.23 -13.79 -28.89
C GLU A 24 -9.44 -12.54 -28.01
N TYR A 25 -8.81 -11.42 -28.35
CA TYR A 25 -8.97 -10.18 -27.62
C TYR A 25 -10.24 -9.47 -28.06
N THR A 26 -11.27 -9.48 -27.21
CA THR A 26 -12.51 -8.74 -27.45
C THR A 26 -12.71 -7.71 -26.35
N ALA A 27 -12.66 -6.42 -26.72
CA ALA A 27 -13.02 -5.35 -25.78
C ALA A 27 -14.50 -5.51 -25.39
N GLY A 28 -14.76 -5.53 -24.08
CA GLY A 28 -16.09 -5.73 -23.51
C GLY A 28 -16.90 -4.44 -23.45
N ARG A 29 -17.92 -4.42 -22.56
CA ARG A 29 -18.68 -3.21 -22.22
C ARG A 29 -17.89 -2.22 -21.38
N ALA A 30 -16.88 -2.69 -20.64
CA ALA A 30 -16.00 -1.86 -19.85
C ALA A 30 -15.08 -1.04 -20.75
N TRP A 31 -14.59 0.10 -20.22
CA TRP A 31 -13.58 0.90 -20.89
C TRP A 31 -12.29 0.10 -21.07
N ASP A 32 -11.91 -0.18 -22.32
CA ASP A 32 -10.60 -0.78 -22.60
C ASP A 32 -9.52 0.30 -22.70
N GLU A 33 -8.44 0.13 -21.95
CA GLU A 33 -7.35 1.10 -21.89
C GLU A 33 -6.53 1.14 -23.18
N MET A 34 -6.43 0.01 -23.90
CA MET A 34 -5.63 -0.08 -25.13
C MET A 34 -6.45 0.23 -26.37
N LEU A 35 -7.64 -0.35 -26.50
CA LEU A 35 -8.49 -0.28 -27.70
C LEU A 35 -9.70 0.63 -27.49
N ASP A 36 -10.13 1.32 -28.54
CA ASP A 36 -11.44 1.99 -28.58
C ASP A 36 -12.56 1.03 -29.02
N GLU A 37 -13.81 1.53 -29.04
CA GLU A 37 -15.00 0.76 -29.47
C GLU A 37 -14.87 0.20 -30.90
N GLY A 38 -14.05 0.82 -31.75
CA GLY A 38 -13.77 0.37 -33.11
C GLY A 38 -12.62 -0.64 -33.21
N GLY A 39 -12.04 -1.06 -32.09
CA GLY A 39 -10.87 -1.95 -32.04
C GLY A 39 -9.56 -1.27 -32.47
N THR A 40 -9.53 0.07 -32.53
CA THR A 40 -8.34 0.83 -32.88
C THR A 40 -7.55 1.18 -31.61
N PRO A 41 -6.21 1.08 -31.60
CA PRO A 41 -5.42 1.45 -30.43
C PRO A 41 -5.53 2.94 -30.12
N ARG A 42 -5.88 3.25 -28.88
CA ARG A 42 -5.89 4.60 -28.33
C ARG A 42 -4.50 5.22 -28.44
N ALA A 43 -4.45 6.55 -28.61
CA ALA A 43 -3.20 7.26 -28.91
C ALA A 43 -2.01 6.94 -27.98
N PRO A 44 -2.18 6.87 -26.63
CA PRO A 44 -1.08 6.56 -25.72
C PRO A 44 -0.55 5.14 -25.87
N TYR A 45 -1.39 4.21 -26.33
CA TYR A 45 -1.09 2.80 -26.48
C TYR A 45 -0.55 2.42 -27.86
N LYS A 46 -0.57 3.32 -28.86
CA LYS A 46 -0.09 3.01 -30.22
C LYS A 46 1.31 2.38 -30.27
N PRO A 47 2.33 2.88 -29.54
CA PRO A 47 3.67 2.30 -29.59
C PRO A 47 3.70 0.87 -29.03
N ILE A 48 3.15 0.66 -27.83
CA ILE A 48 3.15 -0.67 -27.20
C ILE A 48 2.26 -1.65 -27.96
N HIS A 49 1.13 -1.22 -28.50
CA HIS A 49 0.28 -2.06 -29.35
C HIS A 49 1.00 -2.48 -30.64
N HIS A 50 1.78 -1.59 -31.27
CA HIS A 50 2.60 -1.94 -32.42
C HIS A 50 3.64 -3.02 -32.07
N THR A 51 4.35 -2.82 -30.96
CA THR A 51 5.33 -3.78 -30.43
C THR A 51 4.69 -5.15 -30.15
N LEU A 52 3.57 -5.19 -29.41
CA LEU A 52 2.85 -6.43 -29.10
C LEU A 52 2.33 -7.12 -30.36
N ARG A 53 1.78 -6.37 -31.34
CA ARG A 53 1.29 -6.96 -32.59
C ARG A 53 2.41 -7.57 -33.45
N SER A 54 3.65 -7.12 -33.28
CA SER A 54 4.82 -7.65 -34.00
C SER A 54 5.45 -8.88 -33.35
N MET A 55 5.03 -9.24 -32.12
CA MET A 55 5.52 -10.40 -31.38
C MET A 55 4.64 -11.63 -31.59
N ASP A 56 5.25 -12.81 -31.51
CA ASP A 56 4.53 -14.07 -31.33
C ASP A 56 4.32 -14.39 -29.84
N ALA A 57 3.44 -15.36 -29.57
CA ALA A 57 3.08 -15.77 -28.21
C ALA A 57 4.29 -16.30 -27.42
N ASP A 58 5.17 -17.05 -28.07
CA ASP A 58 6.36 -17.63 -27.44
C ASP A 58 7.34 -16.53 -27.00
N SER A 59 7.58 -15.51 -27.83
CA SER A 59 8.45 -14.37 -27.46
C SER A 59 7.93 -13.60 -26.25
N LEU A 60 6.61 -13.38 -26.16
CA LEU A 60 6.02 -12.68 -25.02
C LEU A 60 6.05 -13.55 -23.75
N LYS A 61 5.86 -14.87 -23.90
CA LYS A 61 6.00 -15.82 -22.80
C LYS A 61 7.44 -15.87 -22.28
N ASP A 62 8.44 -15.93 -23.14
CA ASP A 62 9.85 -15.92 -22.75
C ASP A 62 10.21 -14.65 -21.96
N ARG A 63 9.66 -13.50 -22.38
CA ARG A 63 9.77 -12.23 -21.66
C ARG A 63 9.09 -12.26 -20.29
N ALA A 64 7.89 -12.83 -20.20
CA ALA A 64 7.18 -13.00 -18.93
C ALA A 64 7.94 -13.96 -17.97
N ASP A 65 8.50 -15.04 -18.49
CA ASP A 65 9.31 -15.99 -17.71
C ASP A 65 10.61 -15.33 -17.21
N ALA A 66 11.25 -14.48 -18.02
CA ALA A 66 12.41 -13.70 -17.61
C ALA A 66 12.06 -12.67 -16.52
N LEU A 67 10.88 -12.06 -16.62
CA LEU A 67 10.35 -11.12 -15.64
C LEU A 67 10.09 -11.82 -14.29
N ALA A 68 9.44 -12.99 -14.31
CA ALA A 68 9.17 -13.79 -13.12
C ALA A 68 10.46 -14.23 -12.42
N ARG A 69 11.48 -14.65 -13.18
CA ARG A 69 12.82 -14.97 -12.64
C ARG A 69 13.47 -13.76 -11.98
N THR A 70 13.41 -12.59 -12.62
CA THR A 70 13.97 -11.34 -12.05
C THR A 70 13.31 -10.98 -10.72
N PHE A 71 12.00 -11.19 -10.59
CA PHE A 71 11.25 -10.94 -9.35
C PHE A 71 11.67 -11.87 -8.22
N LEU A 72 11.83 -13.16 -8.53
CA LEU A 72 12.33 -14.16 -7.60
C LEU A 72 13.76 -13.81 -7.13
N ASP A 73 14.66 -13.48 -8.06
CA ASP A 73 16.06 -13.16 -7.75
C ASP A 73 16.19 -11.88 -6.90
N GLN A 74 15.24 -10.94 -7.04
CA GLN A 74 15.19 -9.70 -6.25
C GLN A 74 14.47 -9.87 -4.91
N GLY A 75 13.93 -11.06 -4.61
CA GLY A 75 13.17 -11.33 -3.40
C GLY A 75 11.86 -10.56 -3.33
N VAL A 76 11.27 -10.21 -4.48
CA VAL A 76 9.97 -9.53 -4.54
C VAL A 76 8.86 -10.56 -4.30
N THR A 77 8.55 -10.81 -3.04
CA THR A 77 7.55 -11.78 -2.59
C THR A 77 6.34 -11.10 -1.94
N PHE A 78 5.21 -11.79 -1.92
CA PHE A 78 4.03 -11.46 -1.14
C PHE A 78 3.57 -12.69 -0.37
N ASP A 79 2.87 -12.47 0.74
CA ASP A 79 2.25 -13.55 1.50
C ASP A 79 0.94 -13.98 0.82
N HIS A 80 0.88 -15.26 0.44
CA HIS A 80 -0.34 -15.92 0.01
C HIS A 80 -0.62 -17.12 0.93
N ALA A 81 -1.60 -16.96 1.82
CA ALA A 81 -2.03 -18.01 2.75
C ALA A 81 -0.91 -18.55 3.68
N GLY A 82 0.06 -17.71 4.07
CA GLY A 82 1.19 -18.07 4.92
C GLY A 82 2.44 -18.54 4.17
N GLU A 83 2.38 -18.62 2.84
CA GLU A 83 3.53 -18.92 1.98
C GLU A 83 3.98 -17.68 1.21
N GLU A 84 5.27 -17.37 1.25
CA GLU A 84 5.84 -16.35 0.37
C GLU A 84 5.85 -16.83 -1.09
N ARG A 85 5.17 -16.08 -1.96
CA ARG A 85 5.15 -16.32 -3.40
C ARG A 85 5.62 -15.07 -4.15
N PRO A 86 6.27 -15.21 -5.33
CA PRO A 86 6.59 -14.06 -6.16
C PRO A 86 5.31 -13.36 -6.60
N PHE A 87 5.25 -12.04 -6.42
CA PHE A 87 4.08 -11.26 -6.79
C PHE A 87 3.92 -11.24 -8.32
N PRO A 88 2.80 -11.76 -8.89
CA PRO A 88 2.68 -11.89 -10.33
C PRO A 88 2.75 -10.51 -11.00
N LEU A 89 3.76 -10.27 -11.81
CA LEU A 89 3.86 -9.09 -12.66
C LEU A 89 3.52 -9.47 -14.10
N ASP A 90 2.48 -8.84 -14.63
CA ASP A 90 2.12 -9.00 -16.03
C ASP A 90 3.04 -8.16 -16.94
N ALA A 91 3.45 -8.75 -18.05
CA ALA A 91 4.38 -8.14 -19.00
C ALA A 91 3.76 -6.98 -19.80
N VAL A 92 2.43 -6.80 -19.83
CA VAL A 92 1.81 -5.68 -20.52
C VAL A 92 1.61 -4.51 -19.56
N PRO A 93 2.29 -3.36 -19.78
CA PRO A 93 2.15 -2.21 -18.90
C PRO A 93 0.79 -1.53 -19.05
N ARG A 94 0.36 -0.85 -18.00
CA ARG A 94 -0.73 0.13 -18.09
C ARG A 94 -0.15 1.49 -18.47
N VAL A 95 -0.67 2.11 -19.53
CA VAL A 95 -0.16 3.40 -20.03
C VAL A 95 -1.17 4.50 -19.77
N ILE A 96 -0.75 5.58 -19.12
CA ILE A 96 -1.56 6.76 -18.83
C ILE A 96 -0.91 7.98 -19.49
N ASP A 97 -1.68 8.73 -20.26
CA ASP A 97 -1.20 9.95 -20.90
C ASP A 97 -1.01 11.11 -19.90
N ALA A 98 -0.29 12.13 -20.35
CA ALA A 98 0.10 13.26 -19.51
C ALA A 98 -1.11 14.06 -18.99
N ASP A 99 -2.16 14.25 -19.80
CA ASP A 99 -3.30 15.10 -19.46
C ASP A 99 -4.22 14.38 -18.45
N SER A 100 -4.48 13.08 -18.70
CA SER A 100 -5.11 12.18 -17.75
C SER A 100 -4.37 12.18 -16.41
N TRP A 101 -3.04 12.05 -16.44
CA TRP A 101 -2.24 12.03 -15.23
C TRP A 101 -2.23 13.37 -14.49
N GLN A 102 -2.21 14.51 -15.19
CA GLN A 102 -2.28 15.82 -14.57
C GLN A 102 -3.57 15.99 -13.74
N THR A 103 -4.68 15.41 -14.20
CA THR A 103 -5.94 15.40 -13.45
C THR A 103 -5.83 14.53 -12.20
N VAL A 104 -5.24 13.32 -12.33
CA VAL A 104 -4.97 12.43 -11.20
C VAL A 104 -4.05 13.10 -10.16
N GLU A 105 -2.92 13.65 -10.59
CA GLU A 105 -1.93 14.33 -9.75
C GLU A 105 -2.56 15.48 -8.96
N ARG A 106 -3.32 16.37 -9.63
CA ARG A 106 -4.04 17.47 -8.97
C ARG A 106 -5.10 17.00 -8.00
N GLY A 107 -5.90 16.01 -8.39
CA GLY A 107 -7.01 15.53 -7.55
C GLY A 107 -6.57 14.71 -6.36
N VAL A 108 -5.54 13.88 -6.51
CA VAL A 108 -4.91 13.17 -5.38
C VAL A 108 -4.33 14.17 -4.39
N ALA A 109 -3.58 15.18 -4.87
CA ALA A 109 -3.03 16.23 -4.00
C ALA A 109 -4.12 17.03 -3.28
N GLN A 110 -5.19 17.42 -3.97
CA GLN A 110 -6.36 18.08 -3.35
C GLN A 110 -7.00 17.20 -2.27
N ARG A 111 -7.21 15.92 -2.58
CA ARG A 111 -7.85 14.99 -1.66
C ARG A 111 -7.03 14.77 -0.39
N VAL A 112 -5.71 14.63 -0.51
CA VAL A 112 -4.81 14.54 0.65
C VAL A 112 -4.88 15.81 1.49
N ARG A 113 -4.90 17.01 0.88
CA ARG A 113 -5.11 18.27 1.62
C ARG A 113 -6.43 18.29 2.41
N ALA A 114 -7.52 17.77 1.83
CA ALA A 114 -8.80 17.67 2.52
C ALA A 114 -8.77 16.66 3.68
N LEU A 115 -8.14 15.49 3.49
CA LEU A 115 -7.94 14.49 4.54
C LEU A 115 -7.08 15.03 5.70
N GLU A 116 -6.01 15.77 5.40
CA GLU A 116 -5.17 16.43 6.41
C GLU A 116 -5.96 17.46 7.21
N ALA A 117 -6.73 18.33 6.54
CA ALA A 117 -7.57 19.32 7.21
C ALA A 117 -8.63 18.67 8.12
N PHE A 118 -9.23 17.56 7.67
CA PHE A 118 -10.16 16.78 8.46
C PHE A 118 -9.50 16.15 9.69
N LEU A 119 -8.33 15.52 9.52
CA LEU A 119 -7.58 14.91 10.62
C LEU A 119 -7.09 15.95 11.63
N ASP A 120 -6.66 17.14 11.19
CA ASP A 120 -6.31 18.25 12.08
C ASP A 120 -7.54 18.73 12.87
N ASP A 121 -8.69 18.90 12.21
CA ASP A 121 -9.93 19.32 12.86
C ASP A 121 -10.41 18.32 13.93
N ILE A 122 -10.19 17.02 13.70
CA ILE A 122 -10.51 15.95 14.67
C ILE A 122 -9.56 15.96 15.86
N TYR A 123 -8.24 15.93 15.62
CA TYR A 123 -7.28 15.61 16.67
C TYR A 123 -6.62 16.81 17.31
N SER A 124 -6.53 17.91 16.60
CA SER A 124 -5.62 19.00 16.96
C SER A 124 -6.26 20.05 17.86
N ARG A 125 -7.48 19.79 18.34
CA ARG A 125 -8.18 20.59 19.36
C ARG A 125 -7.96 19.98 20.74
N SER A 126 -7.52 20.82 21.69
CA SER A 126 -7.41 20.46 23.11
C SER A 126 -8.76 20.50 23.84
N SER A 127 -9.79 21.14 23.26
CA SER A 127 -11.15 21.17 23.82
C SER A 127 -12.24 21.38 22.75
N GLY A 128 -13.34 20.63 22.88
CA GLY A 128 -14.58 20.77 22.11
C GLY A 128 -14.70 19.85 20.88
N VAL A 129 -15.74 20.05 20.08
CA VAL A 129 -16.16 19.15 18.98
C VAL A 129 -15.55 19.65 17.66
N PRO A 130 -15.17 18.79 16.68
CA PRO A 130 -14.58 19.25 15.41
C PRO A 130 -15.48 20.25 14.67
N ARG A 131 -14.90 21.21 13.93
CA ARG A 131 -15.68 22.26 13.24
C ARG A 131 -16.64 21.70 12.20
N ALA A 132 -16.20 20.74 11.39
CA ALA A 132 -17.08 20.07 10.42
C ALA A 132 -18.26 19.34 11.10
N VAL A 133 -18.13 19.01 12.38
CA VAL A 133 -19.23 18.42 13.17
C VAL A 133 -20.13 19.51 13.76
N GLU A 134 -19.55 20.59 14.30
CA GLU A 134 -20.29 21.76 14.81
C GLU A 134 -21.15 22.39 13.71
N ASP A 135 -20.64 22.46 12.48
CA ASP A 135 -21.32 23.00 11.31
C ASP A 135 -22.22 21.98 10.58
N GLY A 136 -22.31 20.75 11.08
CA GLY A 136 -23.24 19.72 10.58
C GLY A 136 -22.85 19.05 9.26
N ILE A 137 -21.59 19.17 8.83
CA ILE A 137 -21.08 18.51 7.61
C ILE A 137 -20.94 17.00 7.82
N ILE A 138 -20.45 16.58 8.99
CA ILE A 138 -20.28 15.18 9.37
C ILE A 138 -20.76 14.94 10.81
N PRO A 139 -21.51 13.87 11.10
CA PRO A 139 -22.05 13.65 12.45
C PRO A 139 -20.98 13.18 13.44
N TRP A 140 -20.96 13.75 14.65
CA TRP A 140 -20.03 13.37 15.73
C TRP A 140 -19.99 11.87 16.00
N LYS A 141 -21.18 11.24 16.01
CA LYS A 141 -21.34 9.83 16.33
C LYS A 141 -20.48 8.95 15.40
N LEU A 142 -20.30 9.34 14.14
CA LEU A 142 -19.49 8.62 13.16
C LEU A 142 -18.03 8.53 13.63
N ILE A 143 -17.45 9.67 13.99
CA ILE A 143 -16.07 9.76 14.48
C ILE A 143 -15.95 9.04 15.83
N ALA A 144 -16.84 9.35 16.77
CA ALA A 144 -16.74 8.88 18.16
C ALA A 144 -16.92 7.38 18.34
N THR A 145 -17.58 6.68 17.41
CA THR A 145 -17.73 5.22 17.47
C THR A 145 -16.78 4.47 16.55
N SER A 146 -15.94 5.16 15.78
CA SER A 146 -14.92 4.48 14.99
C SER A 146 -13.90 3.80 15.91
N SER A 147 -13.60 2.53 15.64
CA SER A 147 -12.54 1.79 16.34
C SER A 147 -11.15 2.39 16.10
N HIS A 148 -11.02 3.22 15.06
CA HIS A 148 -9.78 3.89 14.66
C HIS A 148 -9.69 5.34 15.14
N TYR A 149 -10.65 5.80 15.95
CA TYR A 149 -10.56 7.06 16.67
C TYR A 149 -9.84 6.87 18.01
N HIS A 150 -8.63 7.43 18.14
CA HIS A 150 -7.79 7.25 19.31
C HIS A 150 -7.74 8.50 20.20
N GLN A 151 -8.58 8.53 21.24
CA GLN A 151 -8.58 9.63 22.22
C GLN A 151 -7.21 9.81 22.90
N ALA A 152 -6.42 8.74 23.02
CA ALA A 152 -5.07 8.75 23.58
C ALA A 152 -4.10 9.70 22.86
N VAL A 153 -4.41 10.13 21.63
CA VAL A 153 -3.59 11.09 20.86
C VAL A 153 -4.32 12.40 20.55
N ALA A 154 -5.49 12.64 21.16
CA ALA A 154 -6.16 13.93 21.10
C ALA A 154 -5.26 15.05 21.68
N GLY A 155 -5.31 16.21 21.03
CA GLY A 155 -4.49 17.38 21.31
C GLY A 155 -3.05 17.30 20.80
N ILE A 156 -2.63 16.20 20.18
CA ILE A 156 -1.28 16.07 19.61
C ILE A 156 -1.28 16.63 18.19
N ARG A 157 -0.46 17.67 17.95
CA ARG A 157 -0.13 18.22 16.63
C ARG A 157 1.30 17.80 16.25
N PRO A 158 1.52 17.17 15.08
CA PRO A 158 2.86 16.97 14.53
C PRO A 158 3.59 18.30 14.28
N THR A 159 4.93 18.29 14.32
CA THR A 159 5.76 19.51 14.26
C THR A 159 5.49 20.37 13.02
N ASN A 160 5.49 19.76 11.83
CA ASN A 160 5.16 20.42 10.56
C ASN A 160 3.66 20.38 10.24
N GLY A 161 2.82 19.98 11.19
CA GLY A 161 1.36 19.85 11.02
C GLY A 161 0.91 18.65 10.19
N VAL A 162 1.82 17.86 9.59
CA VAL A 162 1.47 16.75 8.70
C VAL A 162 1.09 15.50 9.49
N ARG A 163 -0.12 14.97 9.23
CA ARG A 163 -0.57 13.72 9.83
C ARG A 163 -0.42 12.54 8.86
N ALA A 164 -0.69 12.74 7.58
CA ALA A 164 -0.63 11.73 6.52
C ALA A 164 0.54 11.98 5.55
N HIS A 165 1.76 11.81 6.05
CA HIS A 165 3.01 11.95 5.28
C HIS A 165 3.02 11.10 4.01
N VAL A 166 2.49 9.88 4.06
CA VAL A 166 2.30 9.01 2.89
C VAL A 166 0.83 8.66 2.77
N SER A 167 0.26 8.85 1.59
CA SER A 167 -1.12 8.50 1.28
C SER A 167 -1.20 7.63 0.03
N GLY A 168 -1.99 6.56 0.07
CA GLY A 168 -2.36 5.76 -1.10
C GLY A 168 -3.82 5.96 -1.44
N ILE A 169 -4.14 6.44 -2.65
CA ILE A 169 -5.52 6.81 -3.03
C ILE A 169 -6.02 5.88 -4.13
N ASP A 170 -6.76 4.83 -3.79
CA ASP A 170 -7.19 3.84 -4.80
C ASP A 170 -8.15 4.47 -5.80
N LEU A 171 -7.79 4.36 -7.08
CA LEU A 171 -8.53 4.87 -8.22
C LEU A 171 -8.98 3.73 -9.13
N ILE A 172 -10.17 3.88 -9.67
CA ILE A 172 -10.65 3.11 -10.82
C ILE A 172 -10.90 4.05 -11.98
N ARG A 173 -10.90 3.51 -13.20
CA ARG A 173 -11.42 4.21 -14.37
C ARG A 173 -12.74 3.54 -14.76
N ASP A 174 -13.82 4.31 -14.78
CA ASP A 174 -15.17 3.81 -15.06
C ASP A 174 -15.38 3.54 -16.56
N GLU A 175 -16.57 3.04 -16.93
CA GLU A 175 -16.91 2.74 -18.31
C GLU A 175 -16.97 3.98 -19.22
N GLN A 176 -17.06 5.19 -18.65
CA GLN A 176 -16.95 6.45 -19.40
C GLN A 176 -15.50 6.94 -19.54
N GLY A 177 -14.51 6.22 -18.99
CA GLY A 177 -13.09 6.60 -19.01
C GLY A 177 -12.72 7.63 -17.94
N THR A 178 -13.59 7.90 -16.96
CA THR A 178 -13.38 8.86 -15.88
C THR A 178 -12.69 8.20 -14.70
N PHE A 179 -11.65 8.84 -14.15
CA PHE A 179 -11.04 8.37 -12.90
C PHE A 179 -11.94 8.69 -11.71
N ARG A 180 -12.15 7.70 -10.85
CA ARG A 180 -12.91 7.83 -9.59
C ARG A 180 -12.11 7.28 -8.44
N VAL A 181 -12.23 7.91 -7.28
CA VAL A 181 -11.66 7.39 -6.03
C VAL A 181 -12.53 6.26 -5.53
N LEU A 182 -11.92 5.12 -5.22
CA LEU A 182 -12.56 3.95 -4.62
C LEU A 182 -12.34 3.89 -3.11
N GLU A 183 -11.12 4.19 -2.65
CA GLU A 183 -10.71 4.05 -1.25
C GLU A 183 -9.50 4.94 -0.94
N ASP A 184 -9.41 5.42 0.29
CA ASP A 184 -8.27 6.17 0.81
C ASP A 184 -7.44 5.27 1.73
N ASN A 185 -6.13 5.44 1.77
CA ASN A 185 -5.25 4.69 2.67
C ASN A 185 -4.26 5.68 3.30
N VAL A 186 -4.54 6.11 4.54
CA VAL A 186 -3.75 7.13 5.25
C VAL A 186 -3.20 6.64 6.60
N ARG A 187 -3.34 5.35 6.90
CA ARG A 187 -2.63 4.66 7.99
C ARG A 187 -1.20 4.31 7.59
N VAL A 188 -0.98 3.06 7.15
CA VAL A 188 0.31 2.51 6.75
C VAL A 188 0.18 2.00 5.30
N PRO A 189 0.00 2.89 4.31
CA PRO A 189 -0.18 2.47 2.92
C PRO A 189 1.05 1.71 2.43
N SER A 190 0.80 0.58 1.76
CA SER A 190 1.82 -0.24 1.12
C SER A 190 1.59 -0.34 -0.39
N GLY A 191 2.64 -0.73 -1.11
CA GLY A 191 2.61 -1.01 -2.54
C GLY A 191 3.69 -0.28 -3.36
N VAL A 192 4.36 0.73 -2.79
CA VAL A 192 5.27 1.59 -3.53
C VAL A 192 6.58 0.90 -3.91
N SER A 193 7.06 -0.07 -3.11
CA SER A 193 8.22 -0.88 -3.49
C SER A 193 7.96 -1.65 -4.78
N TYR A 194 6.75 -2.19 -4.94
CA TYR A 194 6.34 -2.86 -6.16
C TYR A 194 6.30 -1.90 -7.35
N VAL A 195 5.92 -0.64 -7.18
CA VAL A 195 5.99 0.36 -8.26
C VAL A 195 7.42 0.52 -8.78
N ILE A 196 8.39 0.66 -7.86
CA ILE A 196 9.80 0.81 -8.20
C ILE A 196 10.37 -0.49 -8.81
N ALA A 197 10.06 -1.64 -8.21
CA ALA A 197 10.50 -2.95 -8.68
C ALA A 197 9.92 -3.29 -10.06
N ASN A 198 8.61 -3.07 -10.26
CA ASN A 198 7.92 -3.25 -11.53
C ASN A 198 8.58 -2.40 -12.62
N ARG A 199 8.84 -1.12 -12.37
CA ARG A 199 9.51 -0.24 -13.34
C ARG A 199 10.89 -0.74 -13.72
N ARG A 200 11.70 -1.11 -12.73
CA ARG A 200 13.07 -1.58 -12.94
C ARG A 200 13.09 -2.86 -13.77
N ALA A 201 12.21 -3.79 -13.45
CA ALA A 201 12.14 -5.06 -14.18
C ALA A 201 11.61 -4.86 -15.61
N MET A 202 10.58 -4.04 -15.79
CA MET A 202 10.00 -3.73 -17.10
C MET A 202 10.96 -3.02 -18.05
N ALA A 203 11.90 -2.22 -17.52
CA ALA A 203 12.95 -1.59 -18.32
C ALA A 203 13.82 -2.62 -19.07
N ASN A 204 14.00 -3.82 -18.50
CA ASN A 204 14.75 -4.91 -19.13
C ASN A 204 13.89 -5.74 -20.09
N VAL A 205 12.56 -5.74 -19.93
CA VAL A 205 11.64 -6.55 -20.74
C VAL A 205 11.25 -5.87 -22.05
N PHE A 206 11.11 -4.54 -22.07
CA PHE A 206 10.73 -3.79 -23.29
C PHE A 206 11.66 -2.59 -23.56
N PRO A 207 12.98 -2.80 -23.75
CA PRO A 207 13.92 -1.71 -24.02
C PRO A 207 13.49 -0.82 -25.21
N GLU A 208 12.87 -1.41 -26.23
CA GLU A 208 12.34 -0.70 -27.40
C GLU A 208 11.20 0.27 -27.07
N ALA A 209 10.36 -0.08 -26.08
CA ALA A 209 9.26 0.78 -25.64
C ALA A 209 9.80 1.94 -24.80
N PHE A 210 10.78 1.69 -23.93
CA PHE A 210 11.46 2.74 -23.16
C PHE A 210 12.25 3.71 -24.04
N ALA A 211 12.78 3.24 -25.19
CA ALA A 211 13.46 4.10 -26.15
C ALA A 211 12.51 5.03 -26.93
N THR A 212 11.26 4.63 -27.11
CA THR A 212 10.29 5.35 -27.96
C THR A 212 9.25 6.14 -27.15
N MET A 213 8.96 5.72 -25.92
CA MET A 213 7.97 6.33 -25.05
C MET A 213 8.66 7.19 -23.98
N ARG A 214 8.16 8.41 -23.76
CA ARG A 214 8.69 9.33 -22.76
C ARG A 214 8.09 9.04 -21.38
N ILE A 215 8.51 7.95 -20.76
CA ILE A 215 7.97 7.48 -19.48
C ILE A 215 8.59 8.29 -18.33
N ARG A 216 7.77 8.85 -17.42
CA ARG A 216 8.26 9.59 -16.22
C ARG A 216 8.93 8.61 -15.22
N PRO A 217 10.05 8.99 -14.59
CA PRO A 217 10.73 8.14 -13.61
C PRO A 217 9.95 8.02 -12.30
N VAL A 218 10.11 6.89 -11.61
CA VAL A 218 9.52 6.62 -10.28
C VAL A 218 10.56 6.33 -9.20
N HIS A 219 11.84 6.25 -9.55
CA HIS A 219 12.92 5.88 -8.63
C HIS A 219 13.27 6.98 -7.61
N ASP A 220 12.83 8.22 -7.85
CA ASP A 220 13.01 9.36 -6.94
C ASP A 220 12.21 9.26 -5.63
N TYR A 221 11.24 8.34 -5.55
CA TYR A 221 10.31 8.27 -4.42
C TYR A 221 11.00 8.17 -3.05
N PRO A 222 12.01 7.30 -2.82
CA PRO A 222 12.65 7.20 -1.51
C PRO A 222 13.35 8.50 -1.09
N ARG A 223 13.96 9.22 -2.03
CA ARG A 223 14.58 10.53 -1.76
C ARG A 223 13.51 11.56 -1.35
N ILE A 224 12.42 11.64 -2.11
CA ILE A 224 11.28 12.53 -1.82
C ILE A 224 10.68 12.22 -0.43
N LEU A 225 10.52 10.93 -0.12
CA LEU A 225 10.03 10.49 1.18
C LEU A 225 10.98 10.88 2.31
N LEU A 226 12.28 10.61 2.17
CA LEU A 226 13.26 10.98 3.19
C LEU A 226 13.31 12.49 3.43
N GLU A 227 13.25 13.30 2.37
CA GLU A 227 13.14 14.76 2.48
C GLU A 227 11.91 15.15 3.30
N ALA A 228 10.73 14.64 2.96
CA ALA A 228 9.49 14.93 3.70
C ALA A 228 9.55 14.48 5.17
N LEU A 229 10.16 13.33 5.45
CA LEU A 229 10.37 12.86 6.82
C LEU A 229 11.30 13.79 7.60
N ARG A 230 12.39 14.25 7.00
CA ARG A 230 13.32 15.19 7.65
C ARG A 230 12.67 16.55 7.94
N GLU A 231 11.83 17.06 7.03
CA GLU A 231 11.05 18.30 7.25
C GLU A 231 10.04 18.15 8.42
N SER A 232 9.68 16.92 8.79
CA SER A 232 8.78 16.65 9.93
C SER A 232 9.48 16.57 11.29
N ALA A 233 10.81 16.67 11.33
CA ALA A 233 11.57 16.54 12.57
C ALA A 233 11.23 17.62 13.60
N PRO A 234 11.32 17.32 14.92
CA PRO A 234 11.21 18.32 15.98
C PRO A 234 12.16 19.50 15.82
N GLU A 235 11.77 20.69 16.31
CA GLU A 235 12.59 21.91 16.23
C GLU A 235 13.95 21.77 16.94
N GLY A 236 14.96 22.48 16.41
CA GLY A 236 16.29 22.59 17.03
C GLY A 236 17.32 21.56 16.57
N HIS A 237 17.01 20.77 15.54
CA HIS A 237 17.86 19.68 15.05
C HIS A 237 18.28 19.92 13.59
N SER A 238 19.58 20.14 13.36
CA SER A 238 20.13 20.43 12.02
C SER A 238 20.38 19.19 11.17
N ASP A 239 20.42 17.99 11.78
CA ASP A 239 20.60 16.70 11.09
C ASP A 239 19.75 15.64 11.80
N PRO A 240 18.45 15.51 11.46
CA PRO A 240 17.55 14.64 12.18
C PRO A 240 17.74 13.17 11.82
N THR A 241 17.77 12.31 12.85
CA THR A 241 17.85 10.86 12.66
C THR A 241 16.47 10.30 12.30
N VAL A 242 16.36 9.73 11.10
CA VAL A 242 15.17 9.05 10.60
C VAL A 242 15.38 7.54 10.66
N VAL A 243 14.38 6.77 11.11
CA VAL A 243 14.39 5.30 11.10
C VAL A 243 13.09 4.74 10.53
N VAL A 244 13.14 3.51 10.00
CA VAL A 244 11.93 2.75 9.61
C VAL A 244 11.63 1.72 10.68
N LEU A 245 10.49 1.88 11.38
CA LEU A 245 10.04 0.93 12.41
C LEU A 245 9.20 -0.18 11.77
N THR A 246 9.67 -1.43 11.85
CA THR A 246 9.06 -2.61 11.22
C THR A 246 8.57 -3.62 12.26
N PRO A 247 7.47 -4.35 12.00
CA PRO A 247 7.02 -5.46 12.86
C PRO A 247 7.90 -6.73 12.72
N GLY A 248 8.87 -6.73 11.79
CA GLY A 248 9.81 -7.82 11.57
C GLY A 248 9.45 -8.72 10.39
N VAL A 249 10.24 -9.78 10.22
CA VAL A 249 10.27 -10.67 9.03
C VAL A 249 8.96 -11.41 8.74
N TYR A 250 8.13 -11.64 9.77
CA TYR A 250 6.86 -12.37 9.63
C TYR A 250 5.71 -11.49 9.10
N ASN A 251 5.99 -10.26 8.69
CA ASN A 251 5.01 -9.38 8.09
C ASN A 251 5.10 -9.45 6.56
N SER A 252 3.96 -9.58 5.89
CA SER A 252 3.87 -9.70 4.42
C SER A 252 4.43 -8.52 3.64
N ALA A 253 4.58 -7.34 4.26
CA ALA A 253 5.18 -6.16 3.65
C ALA A 253 6.64 -5.93 4.08
N TYR A 254 7.29 -6.88 4.76
CA TYR A 254 8.67 -6.73 5.25
C TYR A 254 9.69 -6.44 4.14
N PHE A 255 9.49 -7.02 2.96
CA PHE A 255 10.27 -6.69 1.75
C PHE A 255 10.23 -5.18 1.44
N GLU A 256 9.04 -4.58 1.47
CA GLU A 256 8.88 -3.13 1.23
C GLU A 256 9.59 -2.30 2.30
N HIS A 257 9.49 -2.70 3.57
CA HIS A 257 10.13 -1.98 4.68
C HIS A 257 11.65 -1.95 4.50
N THR A 258 12.22 -3.11 4.16
CA THR A 258 13.66 -3.27 3.95
C THR A 258 14.14 -2.52 2.72
N LEU A 259 13.41 -2.61 1.60
CA LEU A 259 13.77 -1.91 0.37
C LEU A 259 13.77 -0.39 0.57
N LEU A 260 12.71 0.16 1.19
CA LEU A 260 12.59 1.59 1.42
C LEU A 260 13.66 2.10 2.39
N ALA A 261 13.89 1.40 3.51
CA ALA A 261 14.94 1.77 4.47
C ALA A 261 16.31 1.83 3.78
N ARG A 262 16.65 0.79 3.01
CA ARG A 262 17.90 0.73 2.24
C ARG A 262 18.02 1.84 1.20
N MET A 263 16.97 2.10 0.41
CA MET A 263 17.00 3.14 -0.63
C MET A 263 17.04 4.55 -0.06
N MET A 264 16.45 4.77 1.11
CA MET A 264 16.58 6.03 1.85
C MET A 264 17.94 6.14 2.56
N GLY A 265 18.64 5.03 2.78
CA GLY A 265 19.89 5.02 3.54
C GLY A 265 19.66 5.27 5.04
N VAL A 266 18.57 4.73 5.59
CA VAL A 266 18.21 4.85 7.01
C VAL A 266 18.12 3.47 7.67
N GLU A 267 18.20 3.44 8.99
CA GLU A 267 18.13 2.20 9.75
C GLU A 267 16.73 1.57 9.72
N LEU A 268 16.69 0.25 9.54
CA LEU A 268 15.50 -0.57 9.72
C LEU A 268 15.52 -1.15 11.14
N VAL A 269 14.56 -0.78 11.97
CA VAL A 269 14.53 -1.12 13.40
C VAL A 269 13.24 -1.85 13.78
N GLU A 270 13.32 -2.77 14.73
CA GLU A 270 12.17 -3.34 15.43
C GLU A 270 11.92 -2.61 16.75
N GLY A 271 10.76 -2.80 17.37
CA GLY A 271 10.42 -2.14 18.65
C GLY A 271 11.45 -2.39 19.77
N ARG A 272 12.08 -3.57 19.78
CA ARG A 272 13.12 -3.94 20.76
C ARG A 272 14.43 -3.17 20.62
N ASP A 273 14.68 -2.57 19.46
CA ASP A 273 15.88 -1.80 19.17
C ASP A 273 15.76 -0.36 19.66
N LEU A 274 14.52 0.06 19.96
CA LEU A 274 14.19 1.39 20.46
C LEU A 274 13.88 1.38 21.95
N VAL A 275 14.16 2.48 22.63
CA VAL A 275 13.83 2.70 24.04
C VAL A 275 13.44 4.15 24.26
N VAL A 276 12.41 4.39 25.09
CA VAL A 276 12.05 5.74 25.53
C VAL A 276 12.75 6.03 26.86
N ARG A 277 13.59 7.08 26.90
CA ARG A 277 14.29 7.51 28.11
C ARG A 277 14.21 9.01 28.27
N GLY A 278 13.84 9.45 29.47
CA GLY A 278 13.66 10.87 29.76
C GLY A 278 12.64 11.54 28.85
N GLY A 279 11.76 10.77 28.17
CA GLY A 279 10.77 11.20 27.17
C GLY A 279 11.32 11.40 25.75
N GLU A 280 12.57 11.00 25.46
CA GLU A 280 13.14 10.94 24.11
C GLU A 280 13.17 9.48 23.62
N VAL A 281 13.00 9.27 22.31
CA VAL A 281 13.20 7.95 21.70
C VAL A 281 14.67 7.79 21.33
N ARG A 282 15.25 6.65 21.68
CA ARG A 282 16.64 6.31 21.39
C ARG A 282 16.75 4.92 20.79
N MET A 283 17.62 4.76 19.80
CA MET A 283 18.01 3.52 19.18
C MET A 283 19.25 2.96 19.87
N ARG A 284 19.25 1.65 20.14
CA ARG A 284 20.39 0.94 20.74
C ARG A 284 21.41 0.63 19.66
N THR A 285 22.63 1.12 19.81
CA THR A 285 23.79 0.77 18.96
C THR A 285 24.91 0.17 19.80
N THR A 286 25.92 -0.40 19.14
CA THR A 286 27.12 -0.92 19.82
C THR A 286 27.96 0.18 20.46
N HIS A 287 27.84 1.42 19.99
CA HIS A 287 28.55 2.59 20.50
C HIS A 287 27.79 3.35 21.59
N GLY A 288 26.52 3.03 21.79
CA GLY A 288 25.67 3.66 22.79
C GLY A 288 24.23 3.82 22.29
N GLU A 289 23.45 4.60 23.03
CA GLU A 289 22.10 4.95 22.58
C GLU A 289 22.15 6.22 21.74
N GLU A 290 21.68 6.14 20.50
CA GLU A 290 21.56 7.26 19.58
C GLU A 290 20.13 7.77 19.55
N ARG A 291 19.95 9.08 19.46
CA ARG A 291 18.60 9.66 19.45
C ARG A 291 17.93 9.42 18.09
N VAL A 292 16.62 9.23 18.12
CA VAL A 292 15.74 9.13 16.94
C VAL A 292 14.77 10.30 16.95
N ASP A 293 14.70 11.05 15.85
CA ASP A 293 13.88 12.25 15.72
C ASP A 293 12.60 11.99 14.92
N VAL A 294 12.66 11.10 13.93
CA VAL A 294 11.52 10.74 13.07
C VAL A 294 11.47 9.24 12.88
N ILE A 295 10.29 8.66 13.08
CA ILE A 295 10.03 7.24 12.84
C ILE A 295 9.02 7.12 11.71
N TYR A 296 9.47 6.60 10.57
CA TYR A 296 8.56 6.10 9.54
C TYR A 296 8.03 4.73 9.99
N ARG A 297 6.82 4.71 10.56
CA ARG A 297 6.25 3.52 11.16
C ARG A 297 5.57 2.64 10.11
N ARG A 298 5.82 1.34 10.23
CA ARG A 298 5.18 0.28 9.43
C ARG A 298 4.37 -0.69 10.29
N ILE A 299 3.90 -0.19 11.42
CA ILE A 299 3.14 -0.91 12.45
C ILE A 299 1.83 -0.16 12.70
N ASP A 300 0.73 -0.90 12.81
CA ASP A 300 -0.60 -0.36 13.12
C ASP A 300 -0.67 0.24 14.53
N ASP A 301 -1.55 1.22 14.70
CA ASP A 301 -1.66 2.07 15.90
C ASP A 301 -1.73 1.27 17.19
N ASP A 302 -2.58 0.25 17.22
CA ASP A 302 -2.84 -0.60 18.39
C ASP A 302 -1.60 -1.32 18.92
N PHE A 303 -0.58 -1.53 18.07
CA PHE A 303 0.63 -2.25 18.42
C PHE A 303 1.81 -1.32 18.76
N LEU A 304 1.68 0.00 18.56
CA LEU A 304 2.81 0.94 18.66
C LEU A 304 3.31 1.19 20.08
N ASP A 305 2.42 1.20 21.07
CA ASP A 305 2.78 1.51 22.46
C ASP A 305 1.93 0.70 23.44
N PRO A 306 2.49 -0.34 24.08
CA PRO A 306 1.75 -1.19 25.02
C PRO A 306 1.29 -0.45 26.29
N VAL A 307 1.77 0.77 26.55
CA VAL A 307 1.31 1.60 27.67
C VAL A 307 -0.06 2.20 27.39
N HIS A 308 -0.34 2.58 26.14
CA HIS A 308 -1.56 3.30 25.74
C HIS A 308 -2.54 2.43 24.94
N PHE A 309 -2.05 1.40 24.25
CA PHE A 309 -2.86 0.52 23.39
C PHE A 309 -2.82 -0.93 23.88
N ARG A 310 -2.49 -1.89 23.00
CA ARG A 310 -2.43 -3.31 23.34
C ARG A 310 -1.26 -3.61 24.27
N ARG A 311 -1.59 -3.93 25.53
CA ARG A 311 -0.62 -4.27 26.58
C ARG A 311 0.22 -5.51 26.27
N ASP A 312 -0.29 -6.41 25.45
CA ASP A 312 0.37 -7.64 25.00
C ASP A 312 1.23 -7.43 23.73
N SER A 313 1.27 -6.21 23.16
CA SER A 313 2.08 -5.92 21.99
C SER A 313 3.57 -6.01 22.32
N MET A 314 4.28 -6.81 21.53
CA MET A 314 5.75 -6.92 21.52
C MET A 314 6.40 -6.18 20.35
N LEU A 315 5.59 -5.55 19.48
CA LEU A 315 6.05 -4.92 18.24
C LEU A 315 6.43 -3.44 18.44
N GLY A 316 5.74 -2.77 19.36
CA GLY A 316 5.88 -1.34 19.63
C GLY A 316 6.99 -0.99 20.61
N VAL A 317 7.00 0.29 21.01
CA VAL A 317 7.98 0.85 21.95
C VAL A 317 7.23 1.42 23.16
N PRO A 318 7.43 0.89 24.38
CA PRO A 318 6.78 1.41 25.57
C PRO A 318 7.06 2.90 25.80
N GLY A 319 6.00 3.70 25.93
CA GLY A 319 6.09 5.15 26.18
C GLY A 319 6.25 6.02 24.93
N LEU A 320 6.20 5.44 23.72
CA LEU A 320 6.31 6.14 22.45
C LEU A 320 5.26 7.26 22.30
N VAL A 321 3.99 6.99 22.65
CA VAL A 321 2.92 8.00 22.56
C VAL A 321 3.24 9.20 23.46
N SER A 322 3.88 8.97 24.61
CA SER A 322 4.27 10.03 25.52
C SER A 322 5.42 10.88 24.96
N ALA A 323 6.37 10.27 24.25
CA ALA A 323 7.44 10.99 23.56
C ALA A 323 6.91 11.84 22.40
N VAL A 324 5.97 11.30 21.61
CA VAL A 324 5.27 12.04 20.55
C VAL A 324 4.50 13.21 21.14
N ARG A 325 3.74 12.99 22.23
CA ARG A 325 2.98 14.04 22.92
C ARG A 325 3.87 15.15 23.46
N ALA A 326 5.10 14.82 23.86
CA ALA A 326 6.10 15.79 24.31
C ALA A 326 6.77 16.56 23.15
N GLY A 327 6.43 16.27 21.89
CA GLY A 327 7.02 16.89 20.70
C GLY A 327 8.49 16.53 20.49
N ARG A 328 8.93 15.35 20.97
CA ARG A 328 10.35 14.93 20.94
C ARG A 328 10.68 13.91 19.86
N VAL A 329 9.65 13.39 19.19
CA VAL A 329 9.78 12.48 18.06
C VAL A 329 8.54 12.65 17.19
N THR A 330 8.71 12.57 15.87
CA THR A 330 7.60 12.55 14.92
C THR A 330 7.34 11.13 14.44
N LEU A 331 6.06 10.73 14.38
CA LEU A 331 5.64 9.50 13.74
C LEU A 331 5.05 9.81 12.36
N ALA A 332 5.55 9.11 11.34
CA ALA A 332 5.05 9.17 9.98
C ALA A 332 4.50 7.80 9.58
N ASN A 333 3.22 7.64 9.27
CA ASN A 333 2.13 8.59 9.49
C ASN A 333 1.80 8.77 10.98
N ALA A 334 1.05 9.82 11.33
CA ALA A 334 0.59 10.04 12.69
C ALA A 334 -0.37 8.94 13.17
N ILE A 335 -0.50 8.81 14.48
CA ILE A 335 -1.48 7.92 15.12
C ILE A 335 -2.89 8.53 14.99
N GLY A 336 -3.89 7.69 14.77
CA GLY A 336 -5.30 8.08 14.69
C GLY A 336 -5.81 8.35 13.28
N ASN A 337 -4.96 8.24 12.26
CA ASN A 337 -5.36 8.51 10.88
C ASN A 337 -6.45 7.57 10.35
N GLY A 338 -6.64 6.41 10.98
CA GLY A 338 -7.62 5.42 10.53
C GLY A 338 -9.07 5.88 10.59
N VAL A 339 -9.37 6.98 11.29
CA VAL A 339 -10.70 7.61 11.24
C VAL A 339 -10.98 8.28 9.89
N ALA A 340 -9.94 8.64 9.12
CA ALA A 340 -10.10 9.36 7.85
C ALA A 340 -10.17 8.46 6.61
N ASP A 341 -9.62 7.23 6.68
CA ASP A 341 -9.81 6.21 5.65
C ASP A 341 -10.95 5.23 5.96
N ASP A 342 -11.79 5.55 6.93
CA ASP A 342 -13.03 4.83 7.20
C ASP A 342 -13.99 4.92 6.00
N LYS A 343 -14.61 3.79 5.63
CA LYS A 343 -15.48 3.70 4.43
C LYS A 343 -16.69 4.63 4.50
N LEU A 344 -17.19 4.93 5.68
CA LEU A 344 -18.30 5.86 5.83
C LEU A 344 -17.79 7.29 5.71
N VAL A 345 -16.65 7.65 6.31
CA VAL A 345 -16.00 8.95 6.12
C VAL A 345 -15.69 9.22 4.66
N TYR A 346 -15.22 8.22 3.91
CA TYR A 346 -15.01 8.30 2.46
C TYR A 346 -16.20 8.94 1.72
N SER A 347 -17.44 8.62 2.11
CA SER A 347 -18.64 9.18 1.49
C SER A 347 -18.85 10.69 1.76
N TYR A 348 -18.26 11.24 2.81
CA TYR A 348 -18.30 12.67 3.17
C TYR A 348 -17.17 13.48 2.55
N LEU A 349 -16.12 12.84 2.00
CA LEU A 349 -14.96 13.56 1.47
C LEU A 349 -15.28 14.63 0.42
N PRO A 350 -16.26 14.46 -0.50
CA PRO A 350 -16.66 15.53 -1.40
C PRO A 350 -17.16 16.79 -0.66
N ASP A 351 -17.94 16.60 0.40
CA ASP A 351 -18.50 17.69 1.21
C ASP A 351 -17.39 18.33 2.08
N LEU A 352 -16.51 17.51 2.64
CA LEU A 352 -15.35 17.97 3.41
C LEU A 352 -14.34 18.73 2.54
N THR A 353 -14.16 18.33 1.28
CA THR A 353 -13.30 19.04 0.31
C THR A 353 -13.84 20.45 0.08
N ARG A 354 -15.14 20.58 -0.18
CA ARG A 354 -15.79 21.90 -0.33
C ARG A 354 -15.74 22.72 0.96
N TYR A 355 -15.92 22.08 2.10
CA TYR A 355 -15.93 22.75 3.39
C TYR A 355 -14.55 23.27 3.81
N TYR A 356 -13.51 22.43 3.73
CA TYR A 356 -12.17 22.81 4.19
C TYR A 356 -11.36 23.58 3.16
N LEU A 357 -11.53 23.27 1.87
CA LEU A 357 -10.71 23.86 0.80
C LEU A 357 -11.46 24.91 -0.03
N GLU A 358 -12.78 25.02 0.11
CA GLU A 358 -13.62 25.88 -0.75
C GLU A 358 -13.47 25.54 -2.25
N GLU A 359 -13.15 24.29 -2.56
CA GLU A 359 -12.93 23.77 -3.90
C GLU A 359 -13.92 22.63 -4.21
N ASP A 360 -14.33 22.49 -5.48
CA ASP A 360 -15.00 21.27 -5.93
C ASP A 360 -14.00 20.11 -6.08
N PRO A 361 -14.38 18.86 -5.74
CA PRO A 361 -13.53 17.70 -5.94
C PRO A 361 -13.12 17.51 -7.40
N VAL A 362 -11.81 17.46 -7.65
CA VAL A 362 -11.26 17.19 -9.00
C VAL A 362 -11.47 15.73 -9.41
N LEU A 363 -11.30 14.80 -8.46
CA LEU A 363 -11.59 13.39 -8.65
C LEU A 363 -12.90 13.05 -7.94
N PRO A 364 -13.94 12.61 -8.66
CA PRO A 364 -15.18 12.19 -8.05
C PRO A 364 -14.98 10.88 -7.27
N ASN A 365 -15.81 10.67 -6.24
CA ASN A 365 -15.98 9.36 -5.64
C ASN A 365 -16.77 8.43 -6.58
N VAL A 366 -16.73 7.13 -6.29
CA VAL A 366 -17.80 6.23 -6.69
C VAL A 366 -19.07 6.63 -5.95
N ASP A 367 -20.20 6.68 -6.67
CA ASP A 367 -21.49 7.04 -6.09
C ASP A 367 -21.80 6.10 -4.92
N THR A 368 -21.97 6.68 -3.73
CA THR A 368 -22.07 5.92 -2.48
C THR A 368 -23.32 6.34 -1.72
N TYR A 369 -24.24 5.41 -1.57
CA TYR A 369 -25.43 5.54 -0.74
C TYR A 369 -25.08 5.25 0.71
N ARG A 370 -25.36 6.22 1.58
CA ARG A 370 -25.19 6.08 3.03
C ARG A 370 -26.47 5.47 3.59
N CYS A 371 -26.45 4.19 3.95
CA CYS A 371 -27.67 3.47 4.32
C CYS A 371 -28.33 4.01 5.61
N ASN A 372 -27.62 4.80 6.42
CA ASN A 372 -28.20 5.53 7.56
C ASN A 372 -29.17 6.65 7.14
N GLU A 373 -29.13 7.13 5.90
CA GLU A 373 -30.06 8.13 5.38
C GLU A 373 -31.32 7.45 4.84
N PRO A 374 -32.53 7.76 5.35
CA PRO A 374 -33.74 7.00 5.01
C PRO A 374 -34.07 6.92 3.51
N GLN A 375 -33.78 8.00 2.75
CA GLN A 375 -34.01 8.04 1.30
C GLN A 375 -32.99 7.17 0.54
N ALA A 376 -31.74 7.19 0.97
CA ALA A 376 -30.70 6.34 0.41
C ALA A 376 -31.00 4.86 0.71
N LEU A 377 -31.37 4.52 1.95
CA LEU A 377 -31.77 3.17 2.32
C LEU A 377 -32.93 2.65 1.46
N ALA A 378 -33.98 3.46 1.30
CA ALA A 378 -35.12 3.07 0.47
C ALA A 378 -34.70 2.78 -0.99
N THR A 379 -33.80 3.60 -1.54
CA THR A 379 -33.26 3.41 -2.90
C THR A 379 -32.44 2.12 -3.00
N VAL A 380 -31.61 1.83 -1.99
CA VAL A 380 -30.78 0.61 -1.94
C VAL A 380 -31.65 -0.64 -1.81
N LEU A 381 -32.68 -0.59 -0.96
CA LEU A 381 -33.59 -1.72 -0.73
C LEU A 381 -34.45 -2.04 -1.97
N ASP A 382 -34.79 -1.04 -2.78
CA ASP A 382 -35.57 -1.21 -4.01
C ASP A 382 -34.76 -1.85 -5.15
N ARG A 383 -33.43 -1.64 -5.16
CA ARG A 383 -32.52 -2.08 -6.23
C ARG A 383 -31.37 -2.93 -5.69
N LEU A 384 -31.63 -3.73 -4.65
CA LEU A 384 -30.58 -4.44 -3.91
C LEU A 384 -29.79 -5.43 -4.78
N ASP A 385 -30.46 -5.99 -5.79
CA ASP A 385 -29.93 -6.88 -6.83
C ASP A 385 -29.06 -6.16 -7.88
N GLU A 386 -29.02 -4.83 -7.89
CA GLU A 386 -28.16 -4.02 -8.78
C GLU A 386 -27.00 -3.33 -8.05
N MET A 387 -26.90 -3.52 -6.73
CA MET A 387 -25.97 -2.79 -5.86
C MET A 387 -24.85 -3.69 -5.32
N VAL A 388 -23.71 -3.07 -5.02
CA VAL A 388 -22.65 -3.65 -4.21
C VAL A 388 -22.78 -3.10 -2.79
N VAL A 389 -23.04 -3.96 -1.82
CA VAL A 389 -23.26 -3.57 -0.42
C VAL A 389 -22.07 -4.00 0.44
N LYS A 390 -21.56 -3.06 1.24
CA LYS A 390 -20.33 -3.20 2.02
C LYS A 390 -20.57 -2.83 3.48
N PRO A 391 -20.07 -3.63 4.44
CA PRO A 391 -20.03 -3.20 5.83
C PRO A 391 -18.99 -2.10 6.02
N VAL A 392 -19.28 -1.13 6.89
CA VAL A 392 -18.43 0.02 7.21
C VAL A 392 -17.12 -0.45 7.86
N ASP A 393 -17.21 -1.26 8.91
CA ASP A 393 -16.05 -1.73 9.69
C ASP A 393 -15.29 -2.93 9.06
N GLY A 394 -15.73 -3.42 7.89
CA GLY A 394 -15.13 -4.61 7.28
C GLY A 394 -13.84 -4.32 6.51
N SER A 395 -12.72 -4.95 6.86
CA SER A 395 -11.49 -4.89 6.05
C SER A 395 -11.44 -6.00 4.98
N GLY A 396 -10.78 -5.72 3.85
CA GLY A 396 -10.37 -6.75 2.87
C GLY A 396 -11.50 -7.52 2.17
N GLY A 397 -12.67 -6.90 1.97
CA GLY A 397 -13.80 -7.50 1.24
C GLY A 397 -14.66 -8.48 2.06
N LYS A 398 -14.39 -8.68 3.35
CA LYS A 398 -15.25 -9.49 4.23
C LYS A 398 -16.63 -8.86 4.38
N GLY A 399 -17.68 -9.64 4.15
CA GLY A 399 -19.09 -9.20 4.23
C GLY A 399 -19.60 -8.40 3.04
N LEU A 400 -18.82 -8.29 1.96
CA LEU A 400 -19.24 -7.73 0.67
C LEU A 400 -20.34 -8.60 0.04
N VAL A 401 -21.42 -7.98 -0.42
CA VAL A 401 -22.42 -8.65 -1.27
C VAL A 401 -22.52 -7.93 -2.61
N ILE A 402 -22.36 -8.68 -3.69
CA ILE A 402 -22.52 -8.20 -5.07
C ILE A 402 -23.92 -8.60 -5.53
N GLY A 403 -24.85 -7.64 -5.55
CA GLY A 403 -26.27 -7.88 -5.82
C GLY A 403 -26.54 -8.76 -7.06
N PRO A 404 -25.93 -8.46 -8.22
CA PRO A 404 -26.17 -9.26 -9.43
C PRO A 404 -25.67 -10.71 -9.38
N GLU A 405 -24.76 -11.02 -8.46
CA GLU A 405 -24.20 -12.36 -8.28
C GLU A 405 -24.84 -13.11 -7.09
N ALA A 406 -25.58 -12.40 -6.24
CA ALA A 406 -26.20 -12.94 -5.04
C ALA A 406 -27.50 -13.70 -5.35
N SER A 407 -27.72 -14.79 -4.64
CA SER A 407 -28.99 -15.51 -4.66
C SER A 407 -30.09 -14.73 -3.95
N GLY A 408 -31.37 -15.04 -4.26
CA GLY A 408 -32.51 -14.39 -3.59
C GLY A 408 -32.49 -14.54 -2.06
N ALA A 409 -32.02 -15.68 -1.55
CA ALA A 409 -31.90 -15.90 -0.10
C ALA A 409 -30.82 -15.02 0.55
N GLU A 410 -29.69 -14.81 -0.14
CA GLU A 410 -28.63 -13.91 0.33
C GLU A 410 -29.10 -12.45 0.32
N LEU A 411 -29.87 -12.05 -0.69
CA LEU A 411 -30.47 -10.71 -0.77
C LEU A 411 -31.50 -10.49 0.34
N ASP A 412 -32.33 -11.49 0.67
CA ASP A 412 -33.30 -11.40 1.78
C ASP A 412 -32.60 -11.29 3.15
N GLU A 413 -31.51 -12.04 3.35
CA GLU A 413 -30.71 -11.92 4.57
C GLU A 413 -30.06 -10.54 4.68
N LEU A 414 -29.49 -10.04 3.58
CA LEU A 414 -28.88 -8.71 3.50
C LEU A 414 -29.91 -7.61 3.77
N ARG A 415 -31.12 -7.73 3.22
CA ARG A 415 -32.24 -6.82 3.47
C ARG A 415 -32.54 -6.73 4.97
N GLY A 416 -32.68 -7.87 5.65
CA GLY A 416 -32.90 -7.89 7.09
C GLY A 416 -31.75 -7.30 7.91
N LYS A 417 -30.50 -7.40 7.42
CA LYS A 417 -29.33 -6.74 8.04
C LYS A 417 -29.39 -5.22 7.88
N LEU A 418 -29.66 -4.73 6.67
CA LEU A 418 -29.78 -3.31 6.35
C LEU A 418 -30.91 -2.63 7.12
N GLU A 419 -32.05 -3.28 7.28
CA GLU A 419 -33.18 -2.71 8.04
C GLU A 419 -32.92 -2.66 9.56
N ARG A 420 -32.14 -3.62 10.08
CA ARG A 420 -31.85 -3.73 11.51
C ARG A 420 -30.79 -2.74 11.97
N ASP A 421 -29.70 -2.63 11.21
CA ASP A 421 -28.61 -1.71 11.53
C ASP A 421 -28.10 -1.00 10.27
N PRO A 422 -28.88 -0.06 9.70
CA PRO A 422 -28.53 0.59 8.44
C PRO A 422 -27.23 1.40 8.51
N ARG A 423 -26.77 1.73 9.72
CA ARG A 423 -25.58 2.55 9.93
C ARG A 423 -24.30 1.83 9.54
N ASP A 424 -24.27 0.52 9.73
CA ASP A 424 -23.07 -0.29 9.54
C ASP A 424 -22.84 -0.65 8.08
N TRP A 425 -23.58 -0.05 7.14
CA TRP A 425 -23.55 -0.38 5.73
C TRP A 425 -23.49 0.85 4.82
N ILE A 426 -22.79 0.68 3.72
CA ILE A 426 -22.86 1.56 2.55
C ILE A 426 -23.19 0.71 1.32
N ALA A 427 -23.78 1.33 0.31
CA ALA A 427 -24.06 0.69 -0.96
C ALA A 427 -23.56 1.54 -2.13
N GLN A 428 -23.12 0.89 -3.19
CA GLN A 428 -22.60 1.53 -4.39
C GLN A 428 -23.21 0.84 -5.62
N PRO A 429 -23.51 1.56 -6.70
CA PRO A 429 -23.79 0.93 -7.98
C PRO A 429 -22.62 0.04 -8.40
N VAL A 430 -22.91 -1.03 -9.17
CA VAL A 430 -21.85 -1.84 -9.77
C VAL A 430 -21.14 -1.01 -10.83
N VAL A 431 -19.91 -0.57 -10.54
CA VAL A 431 -19.06 0.15 -11.50
C VAL A 431 -18.27 -0.85 -12.34
N GLN A 432 -18.28 -0.65 -13.66
CA GLN A 432 -17.47 -1.45 -14.57
C GLN A 432 -16.05 -0.89 -14.60
N LEU A 433 -15.12 -1.57 -13.94
CA LEU A 433 -13.71 -1.19 -13.93
C LEU A 433 -13.13 -1.29 -15.34
N SER A 434 -12.26 -0.35 -15.72
CA SER A 434 -11.53 -0.42 -17.00
C SER A 434 -10.73 -1.72 -17.13
N THR A 435 -10.58 -2.20 -18.36
CA THR A 435 -9.77 -3.38 -18.68
C THR A 435 -8.44 -3.01 -19.33
N VAL A 436 -7.41 -3.80 -19.04
CA VAL A 436 -6.09 -3.71 -19.70
C VAL A 436 -5.76 -5.09 -20.29
N PRO A 437 -5.14 -5.15 -21.48
CA PRO A 437 -4.63 -6.42 -22.00
C PRO A 437 -3.66 -7.08 -21.03
N THR A 438 -3.89 -8.35 -20.74
CA THR A 438 -3.16 -9.14 -19.76
C THR A 438 -2.84 -10.49 -20.37
N LEU A 439 -1.63 -10.98 -20.17
CA LEU A 439 -1.17 -12.26 -20.68
C LEU A 439 -1.76 -13.40 -19.83
N ILE A 440 -2.68 -14.16 -20.42
CA ILE A 440 -3.33 -15.31 -19.81
C ILE A 440 -3.16 -16.50 -20.75
N ASP A 441 -2.59 -17.60 -20.25
CA ASP A 441 -2.39 -18.86 -20.99
C ASP A 441 -1.76 -18.68 -22.39
N GLY A 442 -0.81 -17.72 -22.51
CA GLY A 442 -0.09 -17.43 -23.75
C GLY A 442 -0.81 -16.49 -24.74
N GLY A 443 -1.99 -15.96 -24.39
CA GLY A 443 -2.72 -14.98 -25.19
C GLY A 443 -3.09 -13.72 -24.42
N LEU A 444 -3.37 -12.62 -25.12
CA LEU A 444 -3.86 -11.41 -24.46
C LEU A 444 -5.36 -11.50 -24.23
N ARG A 445 -5.80 -11.22 -23.01
CA ARG A 445 -7.22 -11.11 -22.62
C ARG A 445 -7.45 -9.83 -21.82
N PRO A 446 -8.63 -9.20 -21.94
CA PRO A 446 -8.97 -8.05 -21.11
C PRO A 446 -9.13 -8.50 -19.65
N ARG A 447 -8.53 -7.77 -18.71
CA ARG A 447 -8.71 -7.96 -17.27
C ARG A 447 -8.91 -6.63 -16.57
N HIS A 448 -9.79 -6.62 -15.57
CA HIS A 448 -10.11 -5.43 -14.79
C HIS A 448 -8.92 -4.99 -13.95
N VAL A 449 -8.72 -3.68 -13.86
CA VAL A 449 -7.62 -3.08 -13.12
C VAL A 449 -8.07 -1.92 -12.24
N ASP A 450 -7.31 -1.66 -11.19
CA ASP A 450 -7.32 -0.42 -10.43
C ASP A 450 -5.94 0.25 -10.44
N LEU A 451 -5.82 1.38 -9.74
CA LEU A 451 -4.56 2.12 -9.58
C LEU A 451 -4.46 2.68 -8.18
N ARG A 452 -3.36 2.40 -7.49
CA ARG A 452 -2.96 3.13 -6.28
C ARG A 452 -1.78 4.07 -6.60
N PRO A 453 -2.02 5.36 -6.90
CA PRO A 453 -1.00 6.38 -6.82
C PRO A 453 -0.61 6.63 -5.35
N PHE A 454 0.65 7.02 -5.15
CA PHE A 454 1.18 7.36 -3.84
C PHE A 454 1.51 8.85 -3.80
N ALA A 455 1.07 9.51 -2.74
CA ALA A 455 1.36 10.91 -2.46
C ALA A 455 2.23 11.04 -1.21
N VAL A 456 3.20 11.96 -1.27
CA VAL A 456 4.07 12.32 -0.15
C VAL A 456 3.78 13.78 0.23
N ASN A 457 3.45 14.00 1.50
CA ASN A 457 3.20 15.31 2.08
C ASN A 457 4.36 15.72 2.99
N ASP A 458 5.03 16.83 2.68
CA ASP A 458 6.10 17.40 3.51
C ASP A 458 5.64 18.57 4.41
N GLY A 459 4.38 18.98 4.30
CA GLY A 459 3.77 20.08 5.04
C GLY A 459 3.66 21.36 4.22
N ASN A 460 4.43 21.49 3.13
CA ASN A 460 4.34 22.60 2.20
C ASN A 460 3.64 22.19 0.91
N ASP A 461 3.96 21.00 0.38
CA ASP A 461 3.39 20.47 -0.87
C ASP A 461 3.05 18.98 -0.76
N VAL A 462 2.10 18.55 -1.59
CA VAL A 462 1.71 17.15 -1.73
C VAL A 462 2.17 16.65 -3.09
N ARG A 463 3.30 15.94 -3.10
CA ARG A 463 3.94 15.40 -4.31
C ARG A 463 3.37 14.02 -4.63
N VAL A 464 2.75 13.85 -5.80
CA VAL A 464 2.24 12.56 -6.27
C VAL A 464 3.27 11.89 -7.17
N LEU A 465 3.66 10.67 -6.85
CA LEU A 465 4.57 9.86 -7.67
C LEU A 465 3.96 9.65 -9.06
N PRO A 466 4.63 9.96 -10.19
CA PRO A 466 4.08 9.74 -11.53
C PRO A 466 4.08 8.27 -11.96
N GLY A 467 3.18 7.54 -11.32
CA GLY A 467 2.98 6.10 -11.41
C GLY A 467 2.14 5.64 -10.22
N GLY A 468 1.98 4.34 -10.10
CA GLY A 468 1.24 3.76 -9.00
C GLY A 468 1.24 2.25 -9.11
N LEU A 469 0.73 1.59 -8.07
CA LEU A 469 0.53 0.16 -8.11
C LEU A 469 -0.76 -0.11 -8.87
N THR A 470 -0.66 -0.59 -10.11
CA THR A 470 -1.82 -1.15 -10.82
C THR A 470 -1.99 -2.59 -10.40
N ARG A 471 -3.14 -2.94 -9.81
CA ARG A 471 -3.52 -4.33 -9.53
C ARG A 471 -4.44 -4.83 -10.63
N VAL A 472 -4.35 -6.12 -10.94
CA VAL A 472 -5.17 -6.77 -11.98
C VAL A 472 -5.88 -7.99 -11.41
N ALA A 473 -7.19 -8.10 -11.68
CA ALA A 473 -7.96 -9.30 -11.38
C ALA A 473 -7.66 -10.34 -12.46
N LEU A 474 -6.88 -11.37 -12.14
CA LEU A 474 -6.48 -12.39 -13.11
C LEU A 474 -7.62 -13.34 -13.53
N PRO A 475 -8.55 -13.75 -12.63
CA PRO A 475 -9.70 -14.55 -13.03
C PRO A 475 -10.62 -13.80 -13.99
N GLU A 476 -11.19 -14.51 -14.96
CA GLU A 476 -12.08 -13.91 -15.95
C GLU A 476 -13.36 -13.36 -15.30
N GLY A 477 -13.75 -12.14 -15.69
CA GLY A 477 -14.97 -11.48 -15.22
C GLY A 477 -14.95 -10.97 -13.78
N GLN A 478 -13.89 -11.25 -13.00
CA GLN A 478 -13.82 -10.78 -11.62
C GLN A 478 -13.49 -9.29 -11.53
N LEU A 479 -14.22 -8.59 -10.67
CA LEU A 479 -13.98 -7.19 -10.29
C LEU A 479 -13.06 -7.06 -9.06
N VAL A 480 -12.80 -8.16 -8.36
CA VAL A 480 -11.98 -8.15 -7.15
C VAL A 480 -10.50 -8.28 -7.51
N VAL A 481 -9.77 -7.18 -7.33
CA VAL A 481 -8.34 -7.05 -7.67
C VAL A 481 -7.41 -7.32 -6.46
N ASN A 482 -7.93 -7.90 -5.37
CA ASN A 482 -7.14 -8.11 -4.15
C ASN A 482 -6.09 -9.21 -4.35
N SER A 483 -4.83 -8.90 -4.00
CA SER A 483 -3.69 -9.82 -4.09
C SER A 483 -3.87 -11.10 -3.28
N SER A 484 -4.61 -11.05 -2.16
CA SER A 484 -4.93 -12.24 -1.34
C SER A 484 -5.84 -13.24 -2.05
N GLN A 485 -6.51 -12.84 -3.14
CA GLN A 485 -7.41 -13.68 -3.94
C GLN A 485 -6.86 -13.98 -5.35
N GLY A 486 -5.54 -13.89 -5.55
CA GLY A 486 -4.91 -14.22 -6.83
C GLY A 486 -4.83 -13.06 -7.81
N GLY A 487 -4.88 -11.81 -7.32
CA GLY A 487 -4.60 -10.62 -8.12
C GLY A 487 -3.11 -10.47 -8.45
N GLY A 488 -2.80 -10.02 -9.67
CA GLY A 488 -1.45 -9.66 -10.10
C GLY A 488 -1.21 -8.15 -10.07
N SER A 489 -0.06 -7.70 -10.58
CA SER A 489 0.24 -6.29 -10.83
C SER A 489 0.72 -6.01 -12.24
N LYS A 490 0.72 -4.72 -12.59
CA LYS A 490 1.30 -4.16 -13.81
C LYS A 490 2.14 -2.95 -13.47
N ASP A 491 3.17 -2.69 -14.27
CA ASP A 491 3.83 -1.38 -14.25
C ASP A 491 2.89 -0.31 -14.85
N THR A 492 2.83 0.85 -14.22
CA THR A 492 2.04 2.01 -14.68
C THR A 492 2.94 3.05 -15.31
N TRP A 493 2.94 3.12 -16.64
CA TRP A 493 3.70 4.10 -17.41
C TRP A 493 2.93 5.40 -17.54
N VAL A 494 3.37 6.42 -16.81
CA VAL A 494 2.90 7.79 -16.98
C VAL A 494 3.76 8.48 -18.02
N LEU A 495 3.15 8.95 -19.09
CA LEU A 495 3.85 9.65 -20.16
C LEU A 495 4.11 11.11 -19.79
N ALA A 496 5.29 11.61 -20.12
CA ALA A 496 5.61 13.02 -20.02
C ALA A 496 4.93 13.82 -21.13
N GLY A 497 4.46 15.02 -20.80
CA GLY A 497 3.91 15.95 -21.79
C GLY A 497 4.93 16.30 -22.88
N ARG A 498 4.45 16.69 -24.07
CA ARG A 498 5.30 16.95 -25.24
C ARG A 498 6.45 17.94 -24.98
N TYR A 499 6.33 18.81 -23.99
CA TYR A 499 7.34 19.82 -23.64
C TYR A 499 8.05 19.60 -22.30
N ALA A 500 7.71 18.55 -21.54
CA ALA A 500 8.30 18.32 -20.21
C ALA A 500 9.66 17.62 -20.31
N LYS A 501 10.75 18.20 -19.79
CA LYS A 501 12.03 17.49 -19.70
C LYS A 501 11.82 16.22 -18.85
N VAL A 502 12.12 15.06 -19.43
CA VAL A 502 12.23 13.82 -18.67
C VAL A 502 13.65 13.82 -18.10
N PRO A 503 13.85 13.74 -16.78
CA PRO A 503 15.19 13.58 -16.22
C PRO A 503 15.83 12.33 -16.81
N THR A 504 16.90 12.50 -17.58
CA THR A 504 17.75 11.39 -18.03
C THR A 504 18.68 11.06 -16.86
N GLY A 505 18.51 9.88 -16.26
CA GLY A 505 19.23 9.45 -15.05
C GLY A 505 20.71 9.14 -15.26
N GLU A 506 21.50 10.06 -15.83
CA GLU A 506 22.94 9.89 -16.02
C GLU A 506 23.78 10.18 -14.76
N GLU A 507 23.18 10.64 -13.65
CA GLU A 507 23.89 10.85 -12.39
C GLU A 507 23.15 10.17 -11.23
N THR A 508 23.10 8.85 -11.22
CA THR A 508 22.83 8.11 -9.98
C THR A 508 23.60 6.80 -10.01
N GLU A 509 24.50 6.64 -9.05
CA GLU A 509 25.32 5.45 -8.86
C GLU A 509 24.41 4.20 -8.84
N VAL A 510 24.58 3.33 -9.82
CA VAL A 510 23.84 2.07 -9.92
C VAL A 510 24.28 1.19 -8.75
N ILE A 511 23.55 1.25 -7.63
CA ILE A 511 23.73 0.29 -6.54
C ILE A 511 23.29 -1.07 -7.07
N LEU A 512 24.27 -1.90 -7.44
CA LEU A 512 24.09 -3.30 -7.83
C LEU A 512 23.46 -4.06 -6.66
N LEU A 513 22.21 -4.50 -6.84
CA LEU A 513 21.53 -5.46 -5.99
C LEU A 513 21.88 -6.85 -6.51
N GLY A 514 22.81 -7.55 -5.85
CA GLY A 514 23.10 -8.96 -6.10
C GLY A 514 24.59 -9.28 -6.15
N GLY A 515 25.07 -9.88 -5.07
CA GLY A 515 26.42 -10.41 -4.92
C GLY A 515 26.75 -10.52 -3.44
N THR A 516 26.71 -11.74 -2.91
CA THR A 516 27.39 -12.06 -1.66
C THR A 516 28.76 -11.39 -1.68
N ALA A 517 29.07 -10.58 -0.67
CA ALA A 517 30.41 -10.07 -0.48
C ALA A 517 31.37 -11.25 -0.34
N SER A 518 32.03 -11.63 -1.44
CA SER A 518 33.32 -12.29 -1.35
C SER A 518 34.23 -11.27 -0.66
N ALA A 519 34.71 -11.64 0.53
CA ALA A 519 35.64 -10.85 1.32
C ALA A 519 36.77 -10.28 0.43
N PRO A 520 37.22 -9.04 0.67
CA PRO A 520 38.38 -8.53 -0.02
C PRO A 520 39.58 -9.43 0.32
N GLU A 521 40.32 -9.79 -0.73
CA GLU A 521 41.50 -10.64 -0.69
C GLU A 521 42.48 -10.20 0.39
N THR A 522 42.65 -11.09 1.37
CA THR A 522 43.59 -10.99 2.48
C THR A 522 45.01 -11.29 2.00
N GLU A 523 45.62 -10.44 1.16
CA GLU A 523 47.03 -10.62 0.75
C GLU A 523 47.98 -9.55 1.31
N GLN A 524 47.49 -8.61 2.13
CA GLN A 524 48.34 -7.63 2.82
C GLN A 524 48.29 -7.72 4.36
N ALA A 525 47.35 -8.46 4.94
CA ALA A 525 47.27 -8.65 6.40
C ALA A 525 48.11 -9.85 6.91
N GLU A 526 48.46 -10.82 6.06
CA GLU A 526 49.31 -11.95 6.45
C GLU A 526 50.81 -11.59 6.50
N ALA A 527 51.24 -10.53 5.81
CA ALA A 527 52.61 -10.04 5.84
C ALA A 527 52.96 -9.26 7.14
N GLU A 528 52.00 -8.54 7.74
CA GLU A 528 52.22 -7.79 8.98
C GLU A 528 52.10 -8.64 10.25
N VAL A 529 51.33 -9.74 10.19
CA VAL A 529 51.22 -10.70 11.30
C VAL A 529 52.43 -11.66 11.35
N ALA A 530 53.03 -11.98 10.20
CA ALA A 530 54.28 -12.73 10.14
C ALA A 530 55.48 -11.91 10.65
N ALA A 531 55.56 -10.60 10.32
CA ALA A 531 56.64 -9.70 10.75
C ALA A 531 56.58 -9.28 12.24
N SER A 532 55.47 -9.61 12.92
CA SER A 532 55.25 -9.37 14.36
C SER A 532 55.52 -10.63 15.22
N ARG A 533 55.56 -11.82 14.59
CA ARG A 533 55.91 -13.09 15.28
C ARG A 533 57.41 -13.32 15.43
N GLU A 534 58.26 -12.69 14.62
CA GLU A 534 59.72 -12.77 14.76
C GLU A 534 60.34 -11.74 15.72
N ARG A 535 59.53 -10.87 16.35
CA ARG A 535 60.00 -9.83 17.28
C ARG A 535 59.55 -9.99 18.74
N GLY A 536 58.97 -11.14 19.09
CA GLY A 536 58.43 -11.40 20.43
C GLY A 536 59.17 -12.43 21.29
N GLU A 537 60.14 -13.18 20.75
CA GLU A 537 60.88 -14.19 21.52
C GLU A 537 62.23 -13.66 22.01
N SER A 538 62.18 -12.79 23.04
CA SER A 538 63.33 -12.54 23.93
C SER A 538 62.89 -11.78 25.18
N ALA A 539 62.41 -12.52 26.20
CA ALA A 539 62.42 -12.21 27.65
C ALA A 539 61.57 -13.29 28.38
N GLU A 540 62.18 -14.38 28.86
CA GLU A 540 62.45 -14.66 30.30
C GLU A 540 61.21 -14.58 31.22
N LEU A 541 60.65 -15.71 31.67
CA LEU A 541 60.99 -16.50 32.87
C LEU A 541 60.69 -15.76 34.21
N ASP A 542 59.67 -16.20 34.97
CA ASP A 542 59.80 -16.85 36.31
C ASP A 542 58.44 -16.96 37.09
N GLY A 543 58.25 -18.11 37.78
CA GLY A 543 57.31 -18.43 38.90
C GLY A 543 55.78 -18.43 38.64
N GLY A 544 54.92 -19.37 39.06
CA GLY A 544 55.00 -20.52 39.96
C GLY A 544 53.71 -20.67 40.82
N VAL A 545 53.12 -21.88 40.84
CA VAL A 545 52.26 -22.52 41.89
C VAL A 545 50.71 -22.62 41.73
N ALA A 546 50.33 -23.87 41.43
CA ALA A 546 49.20 -24.80 41.70
C ALA A 546 47.92 -24.58 42.57
N MET A 547 46.96 -25.49 42.28
CA MET A 547 45.79 -26.07 43.02
C MET A 547 44.42 -25.38 42.78
N GLY A 548 43.27 -26.01 42.45
CA GLY A 548 42.78 -27.39 42.34
C GLY A 548 41.27 -27.40 42.71
N GLY A 549 40.38 -28.13 42.00
CA GLY A 549 38.97 -28.34 42.44
C GLY A 549 37.98 -28.74 41.34
N GLN A 550 37.15 -29.75 41.61
CA GLN A 550 36.31 -30.55 40.70
C GLN A 550 34.86 -30.04 40.49
N ASP A 551 34.30 -30.42 39.33
CA ASP A 551 32.91 -30.41 38.82
C ASP A 551 31.86 -31.11 39.74
N PRO A 552 30.50 -30.92 39.60
CA PRO A 552 29.75 -31.32 38.39
C PRO A 552 28.39 -30.63 38.03
N ALA A 553 27.81 -31.12 36.93
CA ALA A 553 26.68 -30.70 36.09
C ALA A 553 25.27 -30.57 36.71
N VAL A 554 24.41 -29.80 36.02
CA VAL A 554 22.97 -29.54 36.31
C VAL A 554 22.11 -29.85 35.06
N PRO A 555 20.92 -30.49 35.18
CA PRO A 555 20.03 -30.84 34.06
C PRO A 555 19.01 -29.74 33.68
N PRO A 556 18.33 -29.82 32.51
CA PRO A 556 17.43 -28.78 32.00
C PRO A 556 15.97 -28.88 32.53
N PRO A 557 15.18 -27.79 32.51
CA PRO A 557 13.80 -27.76 33.01
C PRO A 557 12.70 -28.07 31.97
N GLU A 558 11.57 -28.62 32.45
CA GLU A 558 10.38 -29.10 31.74
C GLU A 558 9.34 -27.98 31.40
N LEU A 559 8.53 -28.25 30.36
CA LEU A 559 7.40 -27.44 29.85
C LEU A 559 6.06 -27.80 30.54
N PRO A 560 5.09 -26.87 30.68
CA PRO A 560 3.75 -27.19 31.19
C PRO A 560 2.75 -27.60 30.10
N VAL A 561 1.79 -28.45 30.51
CA VAL A 561 0.78 -29.14 29.72
C VAL A 561 -0.59 -28.44 29.82
N ASP A 562 -1.32 -28.46 28.71
CA ASP A 562 -2.65 -27.89 28.45
C ASP A 562 -3.80 -28.82 28.92
N PRO A 563 -4.94 -28.34 29.44
CA PRO A 563 -6.14 -29.16 29.62
C PRO A 563 -7.27 -28.82 28.63
N THR A 564 -7.71 -29.89 27.97
CA THR A 564 -8.79 -30.05 26.99
C THR A 564 -10.20 -29.70 27.49
N SER A 565 -11.01 -29.13 26.61
CA SER A 565 -12.47 -28.94 26.68
C SER A 565 -13.25 -30.12 26.08
N SER A 566 -14.37 -30.52 26.70
CA SER A 566 -15.38 -31.43 26.12
C SER A 566 -16.82 -31.02 26.50
N ASP A 567 -17.58 -30.60 25.49
CA ASP A 567 -19.01 -30.82 25.15
C ASP A 567 -20.16 -30.89 26.19
N THR A 568 -21.06 -29.87 26.10
CA THR A 568 -22.55 -29.83 25.89
C THR A 568 -23.56 -30.62 26.80
N PRO A 569 -24.91 -30.45 26.64
CA PRO A 569 -25.77 -29.29 26.96
C PRO A 569 -27.01 -29.67 27.84
N SER A 570 -27.75 -28.69 28.41
CA SER A 570 -29.15 -28.96 28.86
C SER A 570 -30.06 -27.73 28.94
N SER A 571 -31.30 -28.00 28.52
CA SER A 571 -32.54 -27.24 28.32
C SER A 571 -33.21 -26.51 29.50
N ASP A 572 -33.83 -25.38 29.13
CA ASP A 572 -35.20 -24.88 29.44
C ASP A 572 -35.63 -24.30 30.80
N PRO A 573 -36.64 -23.37 30.78
CA PRO A 573 -36.85 -22.32 31.76
C PRO A 573 -38.11 -22.52 32.63
N VAL A 574 -38.24 -21.73 33.72
CA VAL A 574 -39.48 -21.61 34.49
C VAL A 574 -39.92 -20.15 34.62
N SER A 575 -41.09 -19.90 34.08
CA SER A 575 -41.96 -18.73 34.24
C SER A 575 -42.65 -18.69 35.61
N GLY A 576 -42.84 -17.50 36.16
CA GLY A 576 -43.76 -17.22 37.27
C GLY A 576 -44.33 -15.80 37.14
N ASP A 577 -45.65 -15.71 36.99
CA ASP A 577 -46.47 -14.54 36.71
C ASP A 577 -47.28 -14.15 38.01
N PRO A 578 -48.29 -13.24 38.03
CA PRO A 578 -48.16 -11.84 38.47
C PRO A 578 -49.14 -11.41 39.61
N ALA A 579 -48.97 -10.19 40.16
CA ALA A 579 -49.97 -9.34 40.83
C ALA A 579 -49.29 -8.01 41.25
N SER A 580 -49.87 -6.81 41.26
CA SER A 580 -51.18 -6.26 40.94
C SER A 580 -50.99 -4.73 40.93
N SER A 581 -51.63 -4.07 39.99
CA SER A 581 -51.75 -2.62 39.88
C SER A 581 -52.64 -2.05 40.99
N ASP A 582 -52.23 -0.94 41.59
CA ASP A 582 -53.15 0.02 42.20
C ASP A 582 -52.81 1.42 41.71
N GLY A 583 -53.83 2.16 41.31
CA GLY A 583 -53.74 3.46 40.66
C GLY A 583 -54.65 4.48 41.33
N GLY A 584 -54.32 5.76 41.13
CA GLY A 584 -55.07 6.93 41.59
C GLY A 584 -54.12 7.90 42.28
N ARG A 585 -54.07 9.20 41.99
CA ARG A 585 -54.99 10.23 41.47
C ARG A 585 -54.07 11.42 41.09
N ALA A 586 -54.43 12.47 40.35
CA ALA A 586 -55.57 12.94 39.59
C ALA A 586 -55.04 14.07 38.69
#